data_AF-A0A7Y3BGY3-F1
#
_entry.id   AF-A0A7Y3BGY3-F1
#
_cell.length_a   1.000
_cell.length_b   1.000
_cell.length_c   1.000
_cell.angle_alpha   90.00
_cell.angle_beta   90.00
_cell.angle_gamma   90.00
#
_symmetry.space_group_name_H-M   'P 1'
#
loop_
_entity.id
_entity.type
_entity.pdbx_description
1 polymer ?
#
loop_
_entity_poly.entity_id
_entity_poly.type
_entity_poly.pdbx_seq_one_letter_code
_entity_poly.pdbx_strand_id
1 'polypeptide(L)'
;MERKSNNIMKNTFYLLIIALIAFSCSPDLPIVPPINSTATGESHPGKFVWYDLMTDDISSVKPFYAELFGWEYIETGEPGNDYTVVLHKGNPIAGMFELRDVKAEQRYSQWISYLSVDNMKFAIEYTKQNGG
;
A
#
# COMPACT_ATOMS: atom_id res chain seq x y z
N MET A 1 6.98 -51.64 24.46
CA MET A 1 6.78 -50.21 24.80
C MET A 1 7.39 -49.24 23.79
N GLU A 2 8.37 -49.67 22.99
CA GLU A 2 9.19 -48.81 22.11
C GLU A 2 8.50 -48.29 20.84
N ARG A 3 7.61 -49.07 20.21
CA ARG A 3 6.89 -48.67 18.98
C ARG A 3 5.98 -47.44 19.14
N LYS A 4 5.39 -47.24 20.33
CA LYS A 4 4.46 -46.13 20.58
C LYS A 4 5.20 -44.79 20.69
N SER A 5 6.41 -44.81 21.24
CA SER A 5 7.30 -43.65 21.36
C SER A 5 7.73 -43.09 20.00
N ASN A 6 8.11 -43.97 19.06
CA ASN A 6 8.56 -43.57 17.72
C ASN A 6 7.45 -42.93 16.88
N ASN A 7 6.19 -43.33 17.05
CA ASN A 7 5.05 -42.71 16.37
C ASN A 7 4.67 -41.36 16.97
N ILE A 8 4.83 -41.19 18.29
CA ILE A 8 4.62 -39.90 18.97
C ILE A 8 5.68 -38.89 18.50
N MET A 9 6.95 -39.30 18.45
CA MET A 9 8.05 -38.43 17.98
C MET A 9 7.88 -38.00 16.52
N LYS A 10 7.45 -38.92 15.64
CA LYS A 10 7.18 -38.62 14.23
C LYS A 10 5.99 -37.68 14.05
N ASN A 11 4.89 -37.89 14.78
CA ASN A 11 3.74 -36.98 14.73
C ASN A 11 4.06 -35.58 15.26
N THR A 12 4.86 -35.49 16.32
CA THR A 12 5.33 -34.20 16.84
C THR A 12 6.23 -33.48 15.84
N PHE A 13 7.08 -34.20 15.11
CA PHE A 13 7.93 -33.62 14.06
C PHE A 13 7.12 -33.15 12.85
N TYR A 14 6.11 -33.91 12.42
CA TYR A 14 5.18 -33.50 11.35
C TYR A 14 4.33 -32.27 11.73
N LEU A 15 3.87 -32.19 12.99
CA LEU A 15 3.13 -31.02 13.50
C LEU A 15 4.01 -29.76 13.55
N LEU A 16 5.30 -29.90 13.88
CA LEU A 16 6.27 -28.80 13.86
C LEU A 16 6.56 -28.29 12.44
N ILE A 17 6.64 -29.19 11.45
CA ILE A 17 6.84 -28.80 10.04
C ILE A 17 5.61 -28.08 9.47
N ILE A 18 4.40 -28.52 9.79
CA ILE A 18 3.15 -27.86 9.35
C ILE A 18 3.01 -26.47 9.98
N ALA A 19 3.40 -26.30 11.25
CA ALA A 19 3.38 -25.00 11.92
C ALA A 19 4.40 -24.00 11.34
N LEU A 20 5.55 -24.48 10.83
CA LEU A 20 6.58 -23.65 10.19
C LEU A 20 6.15 -23.13 8.80
N ILE A 21 5.32 -23.87 8.07
CA ILE A 21 4.80 -23.46 6.75
C ILE A 21 3.66 -22.43 6.88
N ALA A 22 2.95 -22.42 8.01
CA ALA A 22 1.84 -21.49 8.24
C ALA A 22 2.27 -20.06 8.62
N PHE A 23 3.57 -19.81 8.86
CA PHE A 23 4.11 -18.49 9.19
C PHE A 23 4.63 -17.69 7.98
N SER A 24 4.68 -18.28 6.78
CA SER A 24 5.39 -17.68 5.63
C SER A 24 4.50 -16.92 4.63
N CYS A 25 3.30 -16.48 5.03
CA CYS A 25 2.47 -15.65 4.16
C CYS A 25 2.21 -14.30 4.84
N SER A 26 3.28 -13.55 5.08
CA SER A 26 3.18 -12.10 5.01
C SER A 26 3.67 -11.74 3.61
N PRO A 27 2.81 -11.24 2.70
CA PRO A 27 3.33 -10.61 1.50
C PRO A 27 4.27 -9.50 1.96
N ASP A 28 5.51 -9.49 1.45
CA ASP A 28 6.40 -8.37 1.67
C ASP A 28 5.66 -7.13 1.15
N LEU A 29 5.27 -6.24 2.07
CA LEU A 29 4.62 -5.00 1.69
C LEU A 29 5.63 -4.19 0.88
N PRO A 30 5.18 -3.50 -0.19
CA PRO A 30 6.05 -2.60 -0.93
C PRO A 30 6.72 -1.63 0.04
N ILE A 31 8.05 -1.52 -0.03
CA ILE A 31 8.80 -0.61 0.83
C ILE A 31 8.48 0.81 0.36
N VAL A 32 7.56 1.47 1.06
CA VAL A 32 7.29 2.89 0.88
C VAL A 32 8.21 3.71 1.80
N PRO A 33 8.86 4.77 1.29
CA PRO A 33 9.65 5.65 2.13
C PRO A 33 8.72 6.34 3.15
N PRO A 34 9.19 6.59 4.38
CA PRO A 34 8.36 7.20 5.39
C PRO A 34 8.04 8.65 5.02
N ILE A 35 6.79 9.07 5.22
CA ILE A 35 6.34 10.44 4.94
C ILE A 35 7.08 11.46 5.83
N ASN A 36 7.38 11.06 7.07
CA ASN A 36 8.15 11.82 8.04
C ASN A 36 9.35 11.00 8.55
N SER A 37 10.45 11.67 8.89
CA SER A 37 11.66 10.99 9.40
C SER A 37 11.44 10.28 10.75
N THR A 38 10.37 10.60 11.45
CA THR A 38 9.99 10.00 12.73
C THR A 38 8.48 10.02 12.84
N ALA A 39 7.89 8.89 13.23
CA ALA A 39 6.46 8.84 13.51
C ALA A 39 6.13 9.83 14.63
N THR A 40 5.31 10.83 14.32
CA THR A 40 4.94 11.88 15.28
C THR A 40 3.94 11.39 16.33
N GLY A 41 3.19 10.32 16.02
CA GLY A 41 2.10 9.83 16.86
C GLY A 41 0.88 10.78 16.90
N GLU A 42 0.89 11.84 16.08
CA GLU A 42 -0.20 12.80 16.01
C GLU A 42 -1.34 12.27 15.13
N SER A 43 -2.57 12.35 15.65
CA SER A 43 -3.81 12.18 14.87
C SER A 43 -4.38 13.56 14.57
N HIS A 44 -4.72 13.82 13.31
CA HIS A 44 -5.34 15.08 12.86
C HIS A 44 -6.67 14.81 12.14
N PRO A 45 -7.71 14.29 12.83
CA PRO A 45 -8.95 13.90 12.18
C PRO A 45 -9.58 15.02 11.37
N GLY A 46 -10.06 14.67 10.17
CA GLY A 46 -10.66 15.64 9.25
C GLY A 46 -9.66 16.47 8.46
N LYS A 47 -8.35 16.24 8.59
CA LYS A 47 -7.32 16.84 7.73
C LYS A 47 -6.98 15.91 6.56
N PHE A 48 -6.69 16.50 5.41
CA PHE A 48 -6.08 15.76 4.31
C PHE A 48 -4.62 15.45 4.65
N VAL A 49 -4.23 14.19 4.47
CA VAL A 49 -2.91 13.68 4.88
C VAL A 49 -2.13 13.03 3.75
N TRP A 50 -2.78 12.72 2.63
CA TRP A 50 -2.13 12.14 1.46
C TRP A 50 -2.95 12.38 0.20
N TYR A 51 -2.30 12.22 -0.96
CA TYR A 51 -2.93 12.32 -2.27
C TYR A 51 -2.30 11.33 -3.23
N ASP A 52 -3.13 10.68 -4.05
CA ASP A 52 -2.66 9.84 -5.15
C ASP A 52 -3.19 10.36 -6.48
N LEU A 53 -2.34 10.34 -7.51
CA LEU A 53 -2.79 10.47 -8.89
C LEU A 53 -3.04 9.08 -9.49
N MET A 54 -4.30 8.83 -9.81
CA MET A 54 -4.74 7.64 -10.52
C MET A 54 -4.84 7.98 -12.01
N THR A 55 -4.06 7.30 -12.86
CA THR A 55 -4.01 7.60 -14.30
C THR A 55 -3.85 6.35 -15.15
N ASP A 56 -4.29 6.37 -16.41
CA ASP A 56 -4.07 5.29 -17.39
C ASP A 56 -2.80 5.48 -18.23
N ASP A 57 -2.01 6.52 -17.97
CA ASP A 57 -0.79 6.84 -18.71
C ASP A 57 0.25 7.49 -17.77
N ILE A 58 0.83 6.69 -16.89
CA ILE A 58 1.83 7.21 -15.94
C ILE A 58 3.10 7.68 -16.67
N SER A 59 3.34 7.12 -17.86
CA SER A 59 4.51 7.37 -18.70
C SER A 59 4.56 8.80 -19.24
N SER A 60 3.41 9.41 -19.56
CA SER A 60 3.33 10.81 -19.98
C SER A 60 3.26 11.77 -18.79
N VAL A 61 2.68 11.33 -17.68
CA VAL A 61 2.46 12.13 -16.47
C VAL A 61 3.76 12.42 -15.71
N LYS A 62 4.64 11.43 -15.54
CA LYS A 62 5.90 11.62 -14.79
C LYS A 62 6.78 12.73 -15.40
N PRO A 63 7.08 12.74 -16.73
CA PRO A 63 7.85 13.82 -17.35
C PRO A 63 7.17 15.19 -17.22
N PHE A 64 5.85 15.25 -17.39
CA PHE A 64 5.10 16.50 -17.30
C PHE A 64 5.28 17.18 -15.94
N TYR A 65 5.06 16.45 -14.83
CA TYR A 65 5.21 17.03 -13.49
C TYR A 65 6.67 17.19 -13.06
N ALA A 66 7.59 16.39 -13.61
CA ALA A 66 9.02 16.62 -13.42
C ALA A 66 9.46 17.96 -14.04
N GLU A 67 9.02 18.27 -15.26
CA GLU A 67 9.33 19.54 -15.92
C GLU A 67 8.65 20.73 -15.23
N LEU A 68 7.38 20.59 -14.85
CA LEU A 68 6.58 21.68 -14.31
C LEU A 68 6.96 22.04 -12.86
N PHE A 69 7.23 21.04 -12.02
CA PHE A 69 7.41 21.23 -10.58
C PHE A 69 8.74 20.71 -10.03
N GLY A 70 9.57 20.05 -10.86
CA GLY A 70 10.80 19.41 -10.39
C GLY A 70 10.53 18.22 -9.47
N TRP A 71 9.42 17.50 -9.69
CA TRP A 71 9.11 16.29 -8.92
C TRP A 71 10.02 15.12 -9.30
N GLU A 72 10.32 14.31 -8.30
CA GLU A 72 11.17 13.12 -8.41
C GLU A 72 10.32 11.89 -8.05
N TYR A 73 10.75 10.68 -8.44
CA TYR A 73 9.91 9.48 -8.32
C TYR A 73 10.68 8.28 -7.77
N ILE A 74 10.05 7.52 -6.87
CA ILE A 74 10.52 6.22 -6.39
C ILE A 74 9.44 5.19 -6.72
N GLU A 75 9.79 4.20 -7.54
CA GLU A 75 8.90 3.07 -7.84
C GLU A 75 9.05 2.02 -6.73
N THR A 76 7.94 1.63 -6.09
CA THR A 76 7.96 0.79 -4.87
C THR A 76 7.44 -0.62 -5.08
N GLY A 77 7.28 -1.08 -6.33
CA GLY A 77 6.54 -2.30 -6.68
C GLY A 77 7.35 -3.54 -7.05
N GLU A 78 6.81 -4.71 -6.70
CA GLU A 78 7.07 -5.97 -7.41
C GLU A 78 6.31 -5.99 -8.76
N PRO A 79 6.66 -6.88 -9.72
CA PRO A 79 5.95 -6.99 -10.99
C PRO A 79 4.45 -7.20 -10.79
N GLY A 80 3.65 -6.18 -11.10
CA GLY A 80 2.20 -6.26 -10.97
C GLY A 80 1.57 -5.24 -10.00
N ASN A 81 2.34 -4.47 -9.25
CA ASN A 81 1.81 -3.42 -8.37
C ASN A 81 2.65 -2.14 -8.47
N ASP A 82 2.33 -1.28 -9.43
CA ASP A 82 3.22 -0.19 -9.87
C ASP A 82 2.93 1.12 -9.12
N TYR A 83 2.94 1.07 -7.79
CA TYR A 83 2.85 2.31 -7.01
C TYR A 83 4.16 3.08 -7.13
N THR A 84 4.03 4.36 -7.45
CA THR A 84 5.13 5.33 -7.51
C THR A 84 4.94 6.36 -6.42
N VAL A 85 5.95 6.54 -5.57
CA VAL A 85 6.01 7.64 -4.62
C VAL A 85 6.57 8.86 -5.33
N VAL A 86 5.88 9.99 -5.18
CA VAL A 86 6.28 11.30 -5.69
C VAL A 86 7.02 12.04 -4.60
N LEU A 87 8.19 12.58 -4.96
CA LEU A 87 9.00 13.41 -4.09
C LEU A 87 9.09 14.84 -4.62
N HIS A 88 9.29 15.79 -3.72
CA HIS A 88 9.78 17.12 -4.05
C HIS A 88 10.93 17.47 -3.11
N LYS A 89 12.12 17.67 -3.69
CA LYS A 89 13.38 17.90 -2.95
C LYS A 89 13.65 16.78 -1.93
N GLY A 90 13.48 15.53 -2.36
CA GLY A 90 13.68 14.34 -1.52
C GLY A 90 12.57 14.04 -0.50
N ASN A 91 11.53 14.87 -0.38
CA ASN A 91 10.44 14.63 0.59
C ASN A 91 9.23 13.98 -0.11
N PRO A 92 8.65 12.90 0.43
CA PRO A 92 7.42 12.33 -0.10
C PRO A 92 6.23 13.30 0.01
N ILE A 93 5.52 13.50 -1.11
CA ILE A 93 4.39 14.44 -1.19
C ILE A 93 3.10 13.84 -1.74
N ALA A 94 3.19 12.73 -2.48
CA ALA A 94 2.05 12.08 -3.11
C ALA A 94 2.40 10.66 -3.57
N GLY A 95 1.40 9.90 -3.99
CA GLY A 95 1.56 8.69 -4.78
C GLY A 95 1.04 8.84 -6.20
N MET A 96 1.37 7.86 -7.04
CA MET A 96 0.77 7.64 -8.34
C MET A 96 0.63 6.14 -8.56
N PHE A 97 -0.42 5.73 -9.26
CA PHE A 97 -0.54 4.37 -9.75
C PHE A 97 -1.27 4.34 -11.09
N GLU A 98 -0.88 3.39 -11.93
CA GLU A 98 -1.47 3.21 -13.23
C GLU A 98 -2.70 2.31 -13.16
N LEU A 99 -3.82 2.76 -13.74
CA LEU A 99 -5.00 1.93 -13.93
C LEU A 99 -4.77 0.98 -15.09
N ARG A 100 -4.83 -0.32 -14.80
CA ARG A 100 -4.83 -1.37 -15.81
C ARG A 100 -6.27 -1.68 -16.24
N ASP A 101 -6.43 -2.17 -17.47
CA ASP A 101 -7.71 -2.59 -18.04
C ASP A 101 -8.77 -1.48 -18.22
N VAL A 102 -8.34 -0.22 -18.32
CA VAL A 102 -9.22 0.88 -18.75
C VAL A 102 -9.57 0.67 -20.23
N LYS A 103 -10.85 0.78 -20.60
CA LYS A 103 -11.26 0.70 -22.00
C LYS A 103 -10.57 1.83 -22.78
N ALA A 104 -9.91 1.50 -23.89
CA ALA A 104 -9.07 2.45 -24.66
C ALA A 104 -9.76 3.76 -25.08
N GLU A 105 -11.09 3.80 -25.09
CA GLU A 105 -11.90 4.99 -25.42
C GLU A 105 -12.09 5.95 -24.23
N GLN A 106 -11.67 5.56 -23.02
CA GLN A 106 -11.76 6.36 -21.81
C GLN A 106 -10.36 6.73 -21.34
N ARG A 107 -10.01 8.02 -21.39
CA ARG A 107 -8.80 8.50 -20.73
C ARG A 107 -9.09 8.76 -19.26
N TYR A 108 -8.22 8.31 -18.37
CA TYR A 108 -8.41 8.46 -16.93
C TYR A 108 -7.23 9.17 -16.29
N SER A 109 -7.49 10.29 -15.61
CA SER A 109 -6.47 10.97 -14.81
C SER A 109 -7.17 11.78 -13.72
N GLN A 110 -7.07 11.33 -12.46
CA GLN A 110 -7.74 11.97 -11.33
C GLN A 110 -6.89 11.91 -10.06
N TRP A 111 -6.91 13.01 -9.32
CA TRP A 111 -6.35 13.09 -7.98
C TRP A 111 -7.37 12.58 -6.94
N ILE A 112 -6.93 11.65 -6.09
CA ILE A 112 -7.65 11.11 -4.95
C ILE A 112 -7.02 11.69 -3.69
N SER A 113 -7.86 12.16 -2.76
CA SER A 113 -7.41 12.75 -1.49
C SER A 113 -7.75 11.84 -0.32
N TYR A 114 -6.84 11.70 0.63
CA TYR A 114 -7.02 10.87 1.83
C TYR A 114 -7.20 11.75 3.06
N LEU A 115 -8.23 11.43 3.85
CA LEU A 115 -8.54 12.13 5.09
C LEU A 115 -8.10 11.30 6.30
N SER A 116 -7.47 11.95 7.27
CA SER A 116 -7.17 11.33 8.56
C SER A 116 -8.45 11.11 9.36
N VAL A 117 -8.56 9.94 9.97
CA VAL A 117 -9.64 9.55 10.89
C VAL A 117 -9.03 8.86 12.10
N ASP A 118 -9.63 9.06 13.28
CA ASP A 118 -9.15 8.40 14.51
C ASP A 118 -9.30 6.89 14.45
N ASN A 119 -10.38 6.42 13.81
CA ASN A 119 -10.69 5.01 13.70
C ASN A 119 -11.34 4.71 12.34
N MET A 120 -10.60 3.98 11.51
CA MET A 120 -11.05 3.59 10.16
C MET A 120 -12.37 2.83 10.17
N LYS A 121 -12.57 1.88 11.10
CA LYS A 121 -13.80 1.08 11.15
C LYS A 121 -15.02 1.95 11.48
N PHE A 122 -14.87 2.85 12.44
CA PHE A 122 -15.93 3.79 12.80
C PHE A 122 -16.25 4.74 11.65
N ALA A 123 -15.24 5.31 10.99
CA ALA A 123 -15.44 6.20 9.85
C ALA A 123 -16.23 5.53 8.72
N ILE A 124 -15.87 4.29 8.35
CA ILE A 124 -16.58 3.51 7.33
C ILE A 124 -18.05 3.32 7.68
N GLU A 125 -18.35 2.95 8.93
CA GLU A 125 -19.73 2.71 9.36
C GLU A 125 -20.55 4.01 9.39
N TYR A 126 -19.97 5.09 9.92
CA TYR A 126 -20.61 6.40 10.00
C TYR A 126 -20.99 6.91 8.60
N THR A 127 -20.06 6.87 7.65
CA THR A 127 -20.25 7.23 6.23
C THR A 127 -21.44 6.49 5.62
N LYS A 128 -21.47 5.15 5.76
CA LYS A 128 -22.60 4.32 5.27
C LYS A 128 -23.95 4.70 5.88
N GLN A 129 -23.99 4.96 7.18
CA GLN A 129 -25.23 5.31 7.89
C GLN A 129 -25.77 6.70 7.48
N ASN A 130 -24.93 7.57 6.94
CA ASN A 130 -25.29 8.96 6.61
C ASN A 130 -25.43 9.21 5.09
N GLY A 131 -25.56 8.15 4.29
CA GLY A 131 -25.95 8.26 2.88
C GLY A 131 -24.79 8.42 1.88
N GLY A 132 -23.55 8.19 2.31
CA GLY A 132 -22.39 8.19 1.44
C GLY A 132 -21.13 7.87 2.18
#